data_AF-A0A3B4ASF4-F1
#
_entry.id   AF-A0A3B4ASF4-F1
#
_cell.length_a   1.000
_cell.length_b   1.000
_cell.length_c   1.000
_cell.angle_alpha   90.00
_cell.angle_beta   90.00
_cell.angle_gamma   90.00
#
_symmetry.space_group_name_H-M   'P 1'
#
loop_
_entity.id
_entity.type
_entity.pdbx_description
1 polymer ?
#
loop_
_entity_poly.entity_id
_entity_poly.type
_entity_poly.pdbx_seq_one_letter_code
_entity_poly.pdbx_strand_id
1 'polypeptide(L)'
;MYYVLQSLKEDLPKVVVQGIPEVSRAVIHIDEQSSKKKYKLLVEGDNLRAVMATHGVKGSGTTSNNTYEVEKTLGIEAARSTIINEIQYTMVNHGMSIDRRHVMLLADLMSYKGEILGITRFGLAKMKESVLMLASFEKTADHLFDAAYFGQKDLVCECYPDS
;
A
#
# COMPACT_ATOMS: atom_id res chain seq x y z
N MET A 1 -0.87 -0.31 -46.31
CA MET A 1 0.44 -0.83 -45.85
C MET A 1 1.32 0.24 -45.19
N TYR A 2 1.38 1.48 -45.72
CA TYR A 2 2.20 2.58 -45.16
C TYR A 2 1.86 2.99 -43.71
N TYR A 3 0.58 3.02 -43.33
CA TYR A 3 0.16 3.40 -41.97
C TYR A 3 0.72 2.49 -40.87
N VAL A 4 0.84 1.18 -41.15
CA VAL A 4 1.36 0.21 -40.19
C VAL A 4 2.87 0.43 -39.98
N LEU A 5 3.62 0.69 -41.06
CA LEU A 5 5.05 1.02 -40.93
C LEU A 5 5.27 2.33 -40.16
N GLN A 6 4.40 3.32 -40.34
CA GLN A 6 4.51 4.60 -39.63
C GLN A 6 4.23 4.45 -38.12
N SER A 7 3.21 3.65 -37.75
CA SER A 7 2.96 3.29 -36.35
C SER A 7 4.13 2.52 -35.74
N LEU A 8 4.64 1.50 -36.44
CA LEU A 8 5.76 0.70 -35.95
C LEU A 8 7.04 1.53 -35.79
N LYS A 9 7.30 2.51 -36.66
CA LYS A 9 8.43 3.43 -36.53
C LYS A 9 8.35 4.27 -35.24
N GLU A 10 7.14 4.66 -34.81
CA GLU A 10 6.94 5.41 -33.57
C GLU A 10 7.00 4.52 -32.31
N ASP A 11 6.63 3.25 -32.44
CA ASP A 11 6.58 2.32 -31.30
C ASP A 11 7.88 1.55 -31.07
N LEU A 12 8.68 1.30 -32.12
CA LEU A 12 9.96 0.59 -32.01
C LEU A 12 10.91 1.20 -30.95
N PRO A 13 11.05 2.54 -30.83
CA PRO A 13 11.92 3.14 -29.82
C PRO A 13 11.41 2.99 -28.38
N LYS A 14 10.11 2.69 -28.18
CA LYS A 14 9.49 2.56 -26.86
C LYS A 14 9.67 1.15 -26.27
N VAL A 15 10.16 0.20 -27.06
CA VAL A 15 10.34 -1.19 -26.62
C VAL A 15 11.47 -1.27 -25.60
N VAL A 16 11.18 -1.87 -24.45
CA VAL A 16 12.18 -2.14 -23.40
C VAL A 16 13.09 -3.28 -23.86
N VAL A 17 14.35 -2.98 -24.14
CA VAL A 17 15.35 -3.98 -24.59
C VAL A 17 15.89 -4.80 -23.42
N GLN A 18 16.11 -4.16 -22.26
CA GLN A 18 16.62 -4.81 -21.06
C GLN A 18 16.22 -4.02 -19.81
N GLY A 19 15.89 -4.73 -18.73
CA GLY A 19 15.53 -4.14 -17.44
C GLY A 19 14.15 -4.57 -16.97
N ILE A 20 13.67 -3.92 -15.92
CA ILE A 20 12.32 -4.10 -15.38
C ILE A 20 11.44 -3.01 -15.98
N PRO A 21 10.37 -3.34 -16.73
CA PRO A 21 9.58 -2.34 -17.44
C PRO A 21 8.81 -1.40 -16.50
N GLU A 22 8.49 -1.84 -15.27
CA GLU A 22 7.80 -1.01 -14.28
C GLU A 22 8.71 -0.01 -13.54
N VAL A 23 10.02 -0.02 -13.79
CA VAL A 23 10.98 0.89 -13.16
C VAL A 23 11.26 2.07 -14.08
N SER A 24 10.98 3.29 -13.61
CA SER A 24 11.20 4.52 -14.36
C SER A 24 12.66 4.98 -14.30
N ARG A 25 13.26 4.98 -13.11
CA ARG A 25 14.65 5.41 -12.89
C ARG A 25 15.25 4.78 -11.64
N ALA A 26 16.57 4.71 -11.62
CA ALA A 26 17.33 4.33 -10.42
C ALA A 26 18.47 5.33 -10.18
N VAL A 27 18.68 5.70 -8.92
CA VAL A 27 19.68 6.68 -8.49
C VAL A 27 20.55 6.07 -7.40
N ILE A 28 21.86 6.27 -7.51
CA ILE A 28 22.82 5.80 -6.51
C ILE A 28 22.98 6.90 -5.45
N HIS A 29 22.67 6.56 -4.20
CA HIS A 29 22.90 7.40 -3.04
C HIS A 29 24.12 6.91 -2.26
N ILE A 30 25.05 7.80 -1.96
CA ILE A 30 26.28 7.49 -1.22
C ILE A 30 26.05 7.86 0.24
N ASP A 31 26.13 6.89 1.13
CA ASP A 31 25.97 7.12 2.56
C ASP A 31 27.32 7.52 3.17
N GLU A 32 27.47 8.81 3.52
CA GLU A 32 28.72 9.39 4.04
C GLU A 32 28.87 9.23 5.57
N GLN A 33 27.81 8.84 6.28
CA GLN A 33 27.82 8.78 7.75
C GLN A 33 28.54 7.55 8.32
N SER A 34 28.80 6.53 7.49
CA SER A 34 29.48 5.31 7.92
C SER A 34 30.97 5.37 7.57
N SER A 35 31.85 4.93 8.47
CA SER A 35 33.31 4.85 8.23
C SER A 35 33.69 3.99 7.01
N LYS A 36 32.74 3.24 6.44
CA LYS A 36 32.87 2.53 5.17
C LYS A 36 31.90 3.15 4.16
N LYS A 37 32.39 3.53 2.98
CA LYS A 37 31.56 3.99 1.85
C LYS A 37 30.54 2.91 1.47
N LYS A 38 29.26 3.16 1.73
CA LYS A 38 28.15 2.28 1.32
C LYS A 38 27.33 2.97 0.24
N TYR A 39 27.05 2.24 -0.82
CA TYR A 39 26.16 2.69 -1.90
C TYR A 39 24.78 2.10 -1.67
N LYS A 40 23.75 2.96 -1.64
CA LYS A 40 22.34 2.58 -1.63
C LYS A 40 21.75 2.89 -2.99
N LEU A 41 20.97 1.97 -3.55
CA LEU A 41 20.24 2.21 -4.80
C LEU A 41 18.81 2.63 -4.44
N LEU A 42 18.40 3.80 -4.91
CA LEU A 42 17.04 4.28 -4.82
C LEU A 42 16.36 4.02 -6.16
N VAL A 43 15.34 3.18 -6.17
CA VAL A 43 14.60 2.80 -7.39
C VAL A 43 13.24 3.45 -7.33
N GLU A 44 12.84 4.13 -8.40
CA GLU A 44 11.48 4.62 -8.59
C GLU A 44 10.77 3.64 -9.55
N GLY A 45 9.73 2.97 -9.05
CA GLY A 45 8.95 1.98 -9.78
C GLY A 45 8.09 1.14 -8.85
N ASP A 46 7.21 0.33 -9.44
CA ASP A 46 6.18 -0.44 -8.72
C ASP A 46 6.39 -1.97 -8.87
N ASN A 47 7.64 -2.45 -8.81
CA ASN A 47 7.94 -3.89 -8.86
C ASN A 47 9.09 -4.36 -7.93
N LEU A 48 8.85 -4.31 -6.63
CA LEU A 48 9.68 -4.78 -5.52
C LEU A 48 10.10 -6.25 -5.71
N ARG A 49 9.20 -7.11 -6.19
CA ARG A 49 9.52 -8.54 -6.39
C ARG A 49 10.66 -8.73 -7.38
N ALA A 50 10.58 -8.06 -8.53
CA ALA A 50 11.61 -8.15 -9.57
C ALA A 50 12.92 -7.50 -9.10
N VAL A 51 12.84 -6.35 -8.42
CA VAL A 51 14.01 -5.66 -7.85
C VAL A 51 14.73 -6.56 -6.83
N MET A 52 14.00 -7.20 -5.92
CA MET A 52 14.56 -8.12 -4.92
C MET A 52 15.20 -9.36 -5.53
N ALA A 53 14.70 -9.84 -6.67
CA ALA A 53 15.21 -11.01 -7.37
C ALA A 53 16.43 -10.70 -8.27
N THR A 54 16.79 -9.43 -8.45
CA THR A 54 17.87 -9.03 -9.34
C THR A 54 19.23 -9.40 -8.74
N HIS A 55 20.10 -10.03 -9.54
CA HIS A 55 21.43 -10.44 -9.08
C HIS A 55 22.26 -9.23 -8.60
N GLY A 56 22.89 -9.37 -7.44
CA GLY A 56 23.66 -8.28 -6.80
C GLY A 56 22.84 -7.39 -5.88
N VAL A 57 21.50 -7.50 -5.86
CA VAL A 57 20.64 -6.80 -4.89
C VAL A 57 20.46 -7.65 -3.64
N LYS A 58 20.63 -7.04 -2.46
CA LYS A 58 20.35 -7.69 -1.18
C LYS A 58 18.86 -7.55 -0.83
N GLY A 59 18.04 -8.49 -1.31
CA GLY A 59 16.58 -8.46 -1.09
C GLY A 59 16.14 -8.36 0.37
N SER A 60 16.88 -8.96 1.33
CA SER A 60 16.54 -8.88 2.76
C SER A 60 16.68 -7.48 3.38
N GLY A 61 17.36 -6.56 2.71
CA GLY A 61 17.48 -5.16 3.12
C GLY A 61 16.71 -4.19 2.22
N THR A 62 15.92 -4.70 1.27
CA THR A 62 15.13 -3.87 0.35
C THR A 62 13.77 -3.57 0.97
N THR A 63 13.34 -2.31 0.86
CA THR A 63 12.04 -1.82 1.36
C THR A 63 11.32 -1.07 0.25
N SER A 64 10.00 -1.04 0.30
CA SER A 64 9.15 -0.23 -0.58
C SER A 64 8.24 0.65 0.27
N ASN A 65 7.89 1.83 -0.25
CA ASN A 65 6.91 2.75 0.33
C ASN A 65 5.47 2.32 0.00
N ASN A 66 5.28 1.53 -1.05
CA ASN A 66 3.97 1.06 -1.48
C ASN A 66 3.52 -0.15 -0.65
N THR A 67 2.59 0.06 0.28
CA THR A 67 2.13 -0.97 1.23
C THR A 67 1.43 -2.14 0.55
N TYR A 68 0.68 -1.89 -0.54
CA TYR A 68 0.00 -2.92 -1.31
C TYR A 68 0.98 -3.87 -2.01
N GLU A 69 2.07 -3.31 -2.51
CA GLU A 69 3.13 -4.11 -3.12
C GLU A 69 3.88 -4.95 -2.08
N VAL A 70 4.17 -4.37 -0.91
CA VAL A 70 4.78 -5.09 0.21
C VAL A 70 3.89 -6.24 0.66
N GLU A 71 2.58 -6.03 0.76
CA GLU A 71 1.60 -7.08 1.08
C GLU A 71 1.68 -8.25 0.08
N LYS A 72 1.69 -7.93 -1.22
CA LYS A 72 1.73 -8.93 -2.30
C LYS A 72 3.05 -9.71 -2.37
N THR A 73 4.14 -9.17 -1.83
CA THR A 73 5.48 -9.74 -1.94
C THR A 73 5.95 -10.41 -0.66
N LEU A 74 5.68 -9.80 0.49
CA LEU A 74 6.17 -10.20 1.81
C LEU A 74 5.04 -10.58 2.79
N GLY A 75 3.78 -10.28 2.47
CA GLY A 75 2.62 -10.60 3.29
C GLY A 75 2.18 -9.49 4.24
N ILE A 76 1.11 -9.77 4.99
CA ILE A 76 0.37 -8.76 5.76
C ILE A 76 1.19 -8.16 6.92
N GLU A 77 1.98 -8.95 7.64
CA GLU A 77 2.80 -8.46 8.77
C GLU A 77 3.94 -7.53 8.34
N ALA A 78 4.53 -7.82 7.18
CA ALA A 78 5.54 -6.94 6.60
C ALA A 78 4.90 -5.60 6.21
N ALA A 79 3.72 -5.63 5.59
CA ALA A 79 3.04 -4.42 5.18
C ALA A 79 2.50 -3.60 6.36
N ARG A 80 2.01 -4.25 7.41
CA ARG A 80 1.69 -3.62 8.70
C ARG A 80 2.88 -2.86 9.26
N SER A 81 4.05 -3.49 9.27
CA SER A 81 5.30 -2.85 9.72
C SER A 81 5.69 -1.66 8.83
N THR A 82 5.50 -1.78 7.51
CA THR A 82 5.72 -0.68 6.55
C THR A 82 4.79 0.51 6.84
N ILE A 83 3.50 0.28 7.10
CA ILE A 83 2.55 1.35 7.46
C ILE A 83 3.05 2.13 8.69
N ILE A 84 3.48 1.41 9.74
CA ILE A 84 3.99 2.04 10.97
C ILE A 84 5.22 2.90 10.66
N ASN A 85 6.17 2.35 9.92
CA ASN A 85 7.41 3.03 9.59
C ASN A 85 7.19 4.27 8.71
N GLU A 86 6.30 4.19 7.72
CA GLU A 86 6.05 5.28 6.77
C GLU A 86 5.33 6.45 7.44
N ILE A 87 4.33 6.16 8.28
CA ILE A 87 3.63 7.20 9.05
C ILE A 87 4.59 7.85 10.04
N GLN A 88 5.42 7.06 10.73
CA GLN A 88 6.39 7.62 11.66
C GLN A 88 7.45 8.47 10.94
N TYR A 89 7.95 8.01 9.79
CA TYR A 89 8.92 8.73 8.96
C TYR A 89 8.37 10.08 8.48
N THR A 90 7.16 10.10 7.94
CA THR A 90 6.53 11.34 7.46
C THR A 90 6.26 12.32 8.61
N MET A 91 5.73 11.86 9.74
CA MET A 91 5.45 12.71 10.90
C MET A 91 6.73 13.36 11.47
N VAL A 92 7.80 12.57 11.62
CA VAL A 92 9.09 13.08 12.11
C VAL A 92 9.69 14.11 11.15
N ASN A 93 9.59 13.89 9.84
CA ASN A 93 10.08 14.84 8.83
C ASN A 93 9.34 16.19 8.88
N HIS A 94 8.09 16.20 9.33
CA HIS A 94 7.31 17.41 9.55
C HIS A 94 7.44 18.00 10.97
N GLY A 95 8.33 17.46 11.81
CA GLY A 95 8.55 17.93 13.18
C GLY A 95 7.45 17.55 14.18
N MET A 96 6.56 16.62 13.81
CA MET A 96 5.51 16.10 14.69
C MET A 96 6.01 14.87 15.44
N SER A 97 5.73 14.80 16.74
CA SER A 97 6.00 13.62 17.56
C SER A 97 4.68 12.95 17.95
N ILE A 98 4.54 11.67 17.61
CA ILE A 98 3.39 10.82 17.98
C ILE A 98 3.94 9.59 18.67
N ASP A 99 3.29 9.14 19.75
CA ASP A 99 3.64 7.87 20.38
C ASP A 99 3.38 6.72 19.38
N ARG A 100 4.37 5.84 19.23
CA ARG A 100 4.29 4.67 18.35
C ARG A 100 3.04 3.81 18.62
N ARG A 101 2.53 3.81 19.84
CA ARG A 101 1.31 3.08 20.22
C ARG A 101 0.07 3.50 19.42
N HIS A 102 -0.07 4.78 19.08
CA HIS A 102 -1.21 5.26 18.26
C HIS A 102 -1.11 4.75 16.82
N VAL A 103 0.08 4.82 16.23
CA VAL A 103 0.33 4.36 14.87
C VAL A 103 0.22 2.84 14.77
N MET A 104 0.64 2.13 15.83
CA MET A 104 0.50 0.68 15.91
C MET A 104 -0.96 0.25 15.89
N LEU A 105 -1.82 0.88 16.72
CA LEU A 105 -3.26 0.60 16.72
C LEU A 105 -3.90 0.87 15.36
N LEU A 106 -3.50 1.95 14.69
CA LEU A 106 -3.97 2.27 13.35
C LEU A 106 -3.59 1.19 12.33
N ALA A 107 -2.33 0.74 12.36
CA ALA A 107 -1.85 -0.31 11.46
C ALA A 107 -2.53 -1.66 11.75
N ASP A 108 -2.79 -1.99 13.02
CA ASP A 108 -3.55 -3.18 13.43
C ASP A 108 -4.98 -3.14 12.88
N LEU A 109 -5.67 -2.00 13.04
CA LEU A 109 -7.01 -1.79 12.49
C LEU A 109 -7.05 -1.94 10.96
N MET A 110 -5.99 -1.52 10.27
CA MET A 110 -5.92 -1.65 8.81
C MET A 110 -5.60 -3.07 8.33
N SER A 111 -5.06 -3.96 9.19
CA SER A 111 -4.51 -5.26 8.78
C SER A 111 -5.17 -6.50 9.42
N TYR A 112 -6.01 -6.34 10.45
CA TYR A 112 -6.57 -7.47 11.20
C TYR A 112 -7.41 -8.47 10.38
N LYS A 113 -8.02 -8.04 9.26
CA LYS A 113 -8.81 -8.92 8.38
C LYS A 113 -7.96 -9.76 7.42
N GLY A 114 -6.63 -9.63 7.47
CA GLY A 114 -5.70 -10.37 6.60
C GLY A 114 -5.47 -9.75 5.23
N GLU A 115 -6.06 -8.59 4.95
CA GLU A 115 -5.76 -7.73 3.81
C GLU A 115 -5.61 -6.27 4.31
N ILE A 116 -4.88 -5.43 3.58
CA ILE A 116 -4.77 -4.01 3.94
C ILE A 116 -6.04 -3.27 3.51
N LEU A 117 -6.82 -2.84 4.49
CA LEU A 117 -8.03 -2.06 4.28
C LEU A 117 -7.75 -0.59 4.55
N GLY A 118 -7.94 0.25 3.52
CA GLY A 118 -7.85 1.70 3.66
C GLY A 118 -9.02 2.28 4.46
N ILE A 119 -8.83 3.43 5.09
CA ILE A 119 -9.88 4.16 5.82
C ILE A 119 -10.71 4.99 4.83
N THR A 120 -11.36 4.29 3.92
CA THR A 120 -12.26 4.85 2.90
C THR A 120 -13.59 4.12 2.95
N ARG A 121 -14.62 4.62 2.26
CA ARG A 121 -15.95 3.97 2.22
C ARG A 121 -15.90 2.47 1.87
N PHE A 122 -14.99 2.08 0.98
CA PHE A 122 -14.84 0.69 0.54
C PHE A 122 -14.16 -0.18 1.59
N GLY A 123 -13.16 0.37 2.30
CA GLY A 123 -12.50 -0.35 3.38
C GLY A 123 -13.35 -0.43 4.65
N LEU A 124 -14.06 0.65 5.01
CA LEU A 124 -14.98 0.67 6.14
C LEU A 124 -16.14 -0.32 5.98
N ALA A 125 -16.72 -0.42 4.77
CA ALA A 125 -17.75 -1.41 4.46
C ALA A 125 -17.26 -2.85 4.62
N LYS A 126 -15.95 -3.10 4.44
CA LYS A 126 -15.35 -4.42 4.71
C LYS A 126 -15.00 -4.62 6.18
N MET A 127 -14.71 -3.56 6.94
CA MET A 127 -14.33 -3.66 8.36
C MET A 127 -15.55 -3.84 9.27
N LYS A 128 -16.63 -3.10 9.02
CA LYS A 128 -17.78 -2.98 9.94
C LYS A 128 -19.05 -3.53 9.33
N GLU A 129 -19.86 -4.17 10.18
CA GLU A 129 -21.12 -4.78 9.77
C GLU A 129 -22.36 -3.90 10.04
N SER A 130 -22.21 -2.84 10.83
CA SER A 130 -23.33 -1.96 11.20
C SER A 130 -23.75 -1.05 10.05
N VAL A 131 -24.99 -1.21 9.62
CA VAL A 131 -25.61 -0.45 8.53
C VAL A 131 -25.76 1.01 8.90
N LEU A 132 -26.23 1.31 10.12
CA LEU A 132 -26.44 2.68 10.58
C LEU A 132 -25.13 3.46 10.61
N MET A 133 -24.04 2.80 11.01
CA MET A 133 -22.73 3.41 11.00
C MET A 133 -22.23 3.69 9.58
N LEU A 134 -22.37 2.73 8.66
CA LEU A 134 -21.98 2.92 7.25
C LEU A 134 -22.82 4.04 6.61
N ALA A 135 -24.13 4.05 6.83
CA ALA A 135 -25.04 5.06 6.32
C ALA A 135 -24.75 6.47 6.87
N SER A 136 -24.14 6.57 8.06
CA SER A 136 -23.75 7.85 8.67
C SER A 136 -22.40 8.37 8.16
N PHE A 137 -21.60 7.54 7.50
CA PHE A 137 -20.30 7.93 6.93
C PHE A 137 -20.46 8.48 5.50
N GLU A 138 -20.88 7.65 4.55
CA GLU A 138 -21.12 8.01 3.15
C GLU A 138 -22.20 7.11 2.53
N LYS A 139 -22.81 7.52 1.41
CA LYS A 139 -23.82 6.73 0.66
C LYS A 139 -25.01 6.24 1.50
N THR A 140 -25.61 7.15 2.26
CA THR A 140 -26.72 6.85 3.19
C THR A 140 -27.88 6.09 2.55
N ALA A 141 -28.36 6.53 1.38
CA ALA A 141 -29.51 5.91 0.72
C ALA A 141 -29.22 4.48 0.27
N ASP A 142 -28.09 4.26 -0.40
CA ASP A 142 -27.67 2.95 -0.90
C ASP A 142 -27.61 1.92 0.24
N HIS A 143 -26.93 2.28 1.35
CA HIS A 143 -26.80 1.38 2.50
C HIS A 143 -28.14 1.05 3.16
N LEU A 144 -29.07 2.01 3.26
CA LEU A 144 -30.39 1.76 3.84
C LEU A 144 -31.28 0.91 2.92
N PHE A 145 -31.25 1.14 1.61
CA PHE A 145 -32.01 0.35 0.65
C PHE A 145 -31.48 -1.09 0.56
N ASP A 146 -30.16 -1.26 0.53
CA ASP A 146 -29.54 -2.59 0.53
C ASP A 146 -29.89 -3.34 1.80
N ALA A 147 -29.78 -2.71 2.97
CA ALA A 147 -30.13 -3.34 4.24
C ALA A 147 -31.61 -3.70 4.33
N ALA A 148 -32.51 -2.84 3.84
CA ALA A 148 -33.95 -3.14 3.77
C ALA A 148 -34.24 -4.30 2.81
N TYR A 149 -33.55 -4.36 1.67
CA TYR A 149 -33.69 -5.43 0.68
C TYR A 149 -33.21 -6.78 1.22
N PHE A 150 -32.05 -6.82 1.89
CA PHE A 150 -31.49 -8.03 2.50
C PHE A 150 -32.10 -8.37 3.87
N GLY A 151 -32.92 -7.48 4.45
CA GLY A 151 -33.51 -7.68 5.78
C GLY A 151 -32.46 -7.73 6.90
N GLN A 152 -31.37 -6.97 6.76
CA GLN A 152 -30.24 -7.00 7.68
C GLN A 152 -30.66 -6.45 9.06
N LYS A 153 -30.29 -7.17 10.12
CA LYS A 153 -30.56 -6.74 11.50
C LYS A 153 -29.31 -6.07 12.05
N ASP A 154 -29.42 -4.78 12.35
CA ASP A 154 -28.33 -4.01 12.96
C ASP A 154 -28.46 -4.07 14.49
N LEU A 155 -27.38 -4.41 15.18
CA LEU A 155 -27.33 -4.41 16.64
C LEU A 155 -26.95 -3.00 17.11
N VAL A 156 -27.83 -2.38 17.92
CA VAL A 156 -27.66 -1.00 18.40
C VAL A 156 -26.50 -0.86 19.40
N CYS A 157 -25.91 -1.98 19.83
CA CYS A 157 -24.74 -1.99 20.68
C CYS A 157 -23.48 -1.78 19.82
N GLU A 158 -22.70 -0.73 20.12
CA GLU A 158 -21.30 -0.61 19.64
C GLU A 158 -20.37 -1.70 20.24
N CYS A 159 -20.90 -2.60 21.06
CA CYS A 159 -20.20 -3.75 21.58
C CYS A 159 -20.33 -4.92 20.59
N TYR A 160 -19.17 -5.37 20.10
CA TYR A 160 -18.98 -6.61 19.33
C TYR A 160 -19.92 -7.73 19.80
N PRO A 161 -20.77 -8.28 18.93
CA PRO A 161 -21.38 -9.58 19.19
C PRO A 161 -20.30 -10.61 18.83
N ASP A 162 -19.56 -11.10 19.82
CA ASP A 162 -18.92 -12.42 19.77
C ASP A 162 -18.28 -12.75 21.14
N SER A 163 -19.13 -13.29 22.02
CA SER A 163 -18.81 -14.40 22.92
C SER A 163 -20.03 -15.31 22.99
#